data_AF-A0A3A0ERS4-F1
#
_entry.id   AF-A0A3A0ERS4-F1
#
_cell.length_a   1.000
_cell.length_b   1.000
_cell.length_c   1.000
_cell.angle_alpha   90.00
_cell.angle_beta   90.00
_cell.angle_gamma   90.00
#
_symmetry.space_group_name_H-M   'P 1'
#
loop_
_entity.id
_entity.type
_entity.pdbx_description
1 polymer ?
#
loop_
_entity_poly.entity_id
_entity_poly.type
_entity_poly.pdbx_seq_one_letter_code
_entity_poly.pdbx_strand_id
1 'polypeptide(L)'
;MSRTPTQVIAETQPLAAAYCDSCGHLFLPFGPLCPRCWSDRIGTRALSGLGEVATYTVYRQQYHPDFPPPYVIAVIALREGPRMVSNIVDCAPEDVRVGMAVRVDHRLRDGRLLPLFVPASSGAGSAASHPGGKT
;
A
#
# COMPACT_ATOMS: atom_id res chain seq x y z
N MET A 1 5.73 -40.76 11.74
CA MET A 1 5.79 -40.54 10.28
C MET A 1 5.45 -39.09 10.03
N SER A 2 6.49 -38.27 9.86
CA SER A 2 6.44 -36.81 9.85
C SER A 2 5.67 -36.31 8.62
N ARG A 3 4.58 -35.56 8.84
CA ARG A 3 3.94 -34.79 7.77
C ARG A 3 4.75 -33.51 7.61
N THR A 4 5.65 -33.50 6.62
CA THR A 4 6.34 -32.29 6.19
C THR A 4 5.27 -31.25 5.81
N PRO A 5 5.23 -30.06 6.45
CA PRO A 5 4.34 -29.02 5.97
C PRO A 5 4.84 -28.60 4.59
N THR A 6 4.00 -28.80 3.58
CA THR A 6 4.16 -28.24 2.25
C THR A 6 4.47 -26.76 2.43
N GLN A 7 5.71 -26.36 2.15
CA GLN A 7 6.05 -24.95 2.03
C GLN A 7 5.26 -24.45 0.82
N VAL A 8 4.12 -23.82 1.11
CA VAL A 8 3.40 -23.02 0.13
C VAL A 8 4.34 -21.87 -0.21
N ILE A 9 5.00 -21.99 -1.36
CA ILE A 9 5.61 -20.86 -2.04
C ILE A 9 4.47 -19.86 -2.21
N ALA A 10 4.47 -18.80 -1.40
CA ALA A 10 3.49 -17.73 -1.55
C ALA A 10 3.81 -17.05 -2.87
N GLU A 11 3.14 -17.46 -3.95
CA GLU A 11 3.11 -16.70 -5.19
C GLU A 11 2.70 -15.28 -4.82
N THR A 12 3.58 -14.32 -5.12
CA THR A 12 3.35 -12.90 -4.79
C THR A 12 2.04 -12.47 -5.43
N GLN A 13 0.96 -12.41 -4.65
CA GLN A 13 -0.33 -12.03 -5.20
C GLN A 13 -0.25 -10.57 -5.61
N PRO A 14 -0.51 -10.22 -6.89
CA PRO A 14 -0.48 -8.84 -7.31
C PRO A 14 -1.58 -8.06 -6.58
N LEU A 15 -1.30 -6.79 -6.26
CA LEU A 15 -2.35 -5.90 -5.78
C LEU A 15 -3.44 -5.81 -6.85
N ALA A 16 -4.70 -5.93 -6.47
CA ALA A 16 -5.81 -5.94 -7.41
C ALA A 16 -6.94 -5.01 -6.99
N ALA A 17 -7.71 -4.53 -7.96
CA ALA A 17 -8.92 -3.76 -7.75
C ALA A 17 -10.10 -4.34 -8.53
N ALA A 18 -11.32 -3.95 -8.13
CA ALA A 18 -12.53 -4.28 -8.85
C ALA A 18 -12.55 -3.53 -10.20
N TYR A 19 -12.92 -4.22 -11.26
CA TYR A 19 -13.02 -3.69 -12.61
C TYR A 19 -14.39 -4.00 -13.19
N CYS A 20 -15.11 -2.98 -13.65
CA CYS A 20 -16.41 -3.16 -14.28
C CYS A 20 -16.25 -3.49 -15.77
N ASP A 21 -16.66 -4.69 -16.19
CA ASP A 21 -16.58 -5.12 -17.59
C ASP A 21 -17.56 -4.36 -18.50
N SER A 22 -18.57 -3.72 -17.93
CA SER A 22 -19.57 -2.95 -18.70
C SER A 22 -19.11 -1.53 -19.06
N CYS A 23 -18.31 -0.87 -18.21
CA CYS A 23 -17.92 0.53 -18.43
C CYS A 23 -16.42 0.82 -18.26
N GLY A 24 -15.62 -0.20 -17.92
CA GLY A 24 -14.18 -0.08 -17.71
C GLY A 24 -13.76 0.64 -16.42
N HIS A 25 -14.70 0.94 -15.52
CA HIS A 25 -14.37 1.63 -14.28
C HIS A 25 -13.60 0.72 -13.31
N LEU A 26 -12.44 1.18 -12.86
CA LEU A 26 -11.60 0.53 -11.85
C LEU A 26 -11.83 1.21 -10.49
N PHE A 27 -12.13 0.44 -9.44
CA PHE A 27 -12.51 1.01 -8.15
C PHE A 27 -12.10 0.15 -6.95
N LEU A 28 -11.98 0.83 -5.81
CA LEU A 28 -11.84 0.29 -4.46
C LEU A 28 -12.74 1.10 -3.52
N PRO A 29 -13.23 0.52 -2.40
CA PRO A 29 -13.12 -0.90 -2.03
C PRO A 29 -13.94 -1.82 -2.95
N PHE A 30 -13.70 -3.13 -2.85
CA PHE A 30 -14.50 -4.13 -3.59
C PHE A 30 -15.97 -4.04 -3.16
N GLY A 31 -16.87 -4.08 -4.15
CA GLY A 31 -18.31 -4.05 -3.94
C GLY A 31 -19.05 -4.85 -5.02
N PRO A 32 -20.31 -5.25 -4.77
CA PRO A 32 -21.07 -6.09 -5.67
C PRO A 32 -21.55 -5.37 -6.94
N LEU A 33 -21.59 -4.03 -6.93
CA LEU A 33 -22.06 -3.21 -8.04
C LEU A 33 -21.04 -2.12 -8.37
N CYS A 34 -20.96 -1.76 -9.65
CA CYS A 34 -20.11 -0.67 -10.11
C CYS A 34 -20.65 0.67 -9.57
N PRO A 35 -19.84 1.47 -8.84
CA PRO A 35 -20.30 2.75 -8.30
C PRO A 35 -20.54 3.81 -9.39
N ARG A 36 -20.09 3.56 -10.63
CA ARG A 36 -20.27 4.47 -11.76
C ARG A 36 -21.51 4.16 -12.59
N CYS A 37 -21.76 2.89 -12.93
CA CYS A 37 -22.82 2.49 -13.87
C CYS A 37 -23.82 1.48 -13.30
N TRP A 38 -23.68 1.07 -12.04
CA TRP A 38 -24.56 0.13 -11.34
C TRP A 38 -24.65 -1.29 -11.94
N SER A 39 -23.79 -1.62 -12.92
CA SER A 39 -23.67 -2.98 -13.41
C SER A 39 -23.05 -3.90 -12.34
N ASP A 40 -23.53 -5.13 -12.31
CA ASP A 40 -23.04 -6.27 -11.52
C ASP A 40 -21.93 -7.07 -12.20
N ARG A 41 -21.54 -6.72 -13.43
CA ARG A 41 -20.44 -7.34 -14.17
C ARG A 41 -19.09 -6.86 -13.65
N ILE A 42 -18.74 -7.32 -12.46
CA ILE A 42 -17.53 -6.95 -11.74
C ILE A 42 -16.49 -8.07 -11.82
N GLY A 43 -15.42 -7.80 -12.54
CA GLY A 43 -14.20 -8.60 -12.55
C GLY A 43 -13.14 -8.05 -11.59
N THR A 44 -11.95 -8.66 -11.65
CA THR A 44 -10.76 -8.22 -10.90
C THR A 44 -9.64 -7.91 -11.87
N ARG A 45 -8.89 -6.84 -11.62
CA ARG A 45 -7.73 -6.47 -12.44
C ARG A 45 -6.50 -6.25 -11.56
N ALA A 46 -5.39 -6.87 -11.96
CA ALA A 46 -4.09 -6.64 -11.33
C ALA A 46 -3.60 -5.20 -11.60
N LEU A 47 -2.98 -4.62 -10.58
CA LEU A 47 -2.41 -3.28 -10.58
C LEU A 47 -0.88 -3.38 -10.56
N SER A 48 -0.22 -2.31 -11.02
CA SER A 48 1.24 -2.18 -10.95
C SER A 48 1.78 -2.19 -9.51
N GLY A 49 0.92 -1.87 -8.54
CA GLY A 49 1.31 -1.70 -7.15
C GLY A 49 2.06 -0.38 -6.89
N LEU A 50 2.12 0.52 -7.87
CA LEU A 50 2.75 1.84 -7.73
C LEU A 50 1.70 2.88 -7.35
N GLY A 51 2.10 3.87 -6.56
CA GLY A 51 1.25 5.00 -6.22
C GLY A 51 2.00 6.16 -5.58
N GLU A 52 1.24 7.14 -5.12
CA GLU A 52 1.74 8.30 -4.40
C GLU A 52 0.93 8.55 -3.12
N VAL A 53 1.58 9.07 -2.09
CA VAL A 53 0.91 9.46 -0.84
C VAL A 53 0.00 10.66 -1.10
N ALA A 54 -1.32 10.46 -1.11
CA ALA A 54 -2.29 11.54 -1.28
C ALA A 54 -2.46 12.34 0.02
N THR A 55 -2.48 11.65 1.17
CA THR A 55 -2.48 12.23 2.52
C THR A 55 -2.07 11.15 3.52
N TYR A 56 -1.65 11.55 4.71
CA TYR A 56 -1.21 10.61 5.75
C TYR A 56 -1.41 11.18 7.16
N THR A 57 -1.33 10.28 8.15
CA THR A 57 -1.28 10.62 9.57
C THR A 57 -0.29 9.71 10.29
N VAL A 58 0.28 10.21 11.38
CA VAL A 58 1.19 9.46 12.25
C VAL A 58 0.44 9.07 13.52
N TYR A 59 0.18 7.77 13.66
CA TYR A 59 -0.37 7.21 14.87
C TYR A 59 0.73 7.10 15.91
N ARG A 60 0.58 7.85 17.01
CA ARG A 60 1.50 7.84 18.16
C ARG A 60 1.05 6.90 19.28
N GLN A 61 -0.12 6.30 19.13
CA GLN A 61 -0.66 5.28 20.02
C GLN A 61 -0.73 3.96 19.25
N GLN A 62 -0.48 2.85 19.96
CA GLN A 62 -0.65 1.52 19.40
C GLN A 62 -2.14 1.16 19.34
N TYR A 63 -2.67 0.91 18.15
CA TYR A 63 -4.03 0.38 17.97
C TYR A 63 -4.06 -1.07 17.50
N HIS A 64 -2.92 -1.61 17.05
CA HIS A 64 -2.80 -2.99 16.61
C HIS A 64 -1.42 -3.55 17.02
N PRO A 65 -1.33 -4.81 17.50
CA PRO A 65 -0.07 -5.41 17.95
C PRO A 65 1.05 -5.35 16.91
N ASP A 66 0.73 -5.59 15.63
CA ASP A 66 1.70 -5.62 14.53
C ASP A 66 2.26 -4.26 14.10
N PHE A 67 1.75 -3.16 14.67
CA PHE A 67 2.14 -1.80 14.31
C PHE A 67 2.56 -1.01 15.57
N PRO A 68 3.83 -1.11 16.00
CA PRO A 68 4.33 -0.37 17.14
C PRO A 68 4.38 1.14 16.80
N PRO A 69 3.97 2.03 17.72
CA PRO A 69 4.02 3.47 17.51
C PRO A 69 5.47 4.01 17.63
N PRO A 70 5.80 5.10 16.91
CA PRO A 70 4.96 5.79 15.94
C PRO A 70 4.91 5.04 14.59
N TYR A 71 3.73 5.00 13.95
CA TYR A 71 3.58 4.42 12.61
C TYR A 71 2.67 5.24 11.70
N VAL A 72 2.84 5.09 10.39
CA VAL A 72 2.12 5.86 9.37
C VAL A 72 0.93 5.07 8.84
N ILE A 73 -0.20 5.77 8.71
CA ILE A 73 -1.33 5.35 7.87
C ILE A 73 -1.52 6.41 6.79
N ALA A 74 -1.66 5.98 5.54
CA ALA A 74 -1.76 6.86 4.39
C ALA A 74 -2.92 6.45 3.47
N VAL A 75 -3.45 7.46 2.78
CA VAL A 75 -4.25 7.26 1.58
C VAL A 75 -3.29 7.29 0.40
N ILE A 76 -3.16 6.17 -0.29
CA ILE A 76 -2.32 6.04 -1.49
C ILE A 76 -3.20 6.23 -2.71
N ALA A 77 -2.85 7.19 -3.56
CA ALA A 77 -3.39 7.30 -4.92
C ALA A 77 -2.62 6.33 -5.82
N LEU A 78 -3.27 5.22 -6.20
CA LEU A 78 -2.67 4.21 -7.07
C LEU A 78 -2.58 4.76 -8.49
N ARG A 79 -1.54 4.34 -9.22
CA ARG A 79 -1.24 4.84 -10.57
C ARG A 79 -2.42 4.65 -11.55
N GLU A 80 -3.19 3.58 -11.37
CA GLU A 80 -4.33 3.25 -12.22
C GLU A 80 -5.61 4.04 -11.88
N GLY A 81 -5.60 4.86 -10.82
CA GLY A 81 -6.70 5.75 -10.45
C GLY A 81 -7.33 5.55 -9.06
N PRO A 82 -7.62 4.32 -8.59
CA PRO A 82 -8.29 4.15 -7.30
C PRO A 82 -7.39 4.54 -6.12
N ARG A 83 -8.02 4.83 -4.97
CA ARG A 83 -7.31 5.12 -3.72
C ARG A 83 -7.41 3.96 -2.75
N MET A 84 -6.35 3.73 -2.00
CA MET A 84 -6.26 2.68 -0.99
C MET A 84 -5.76 3.27 0.33
N VAL A 85 -6.35 2.84 1.45
CA VAL A 85 -5.79 3.12 2.79
C VAL A 85 -4.83 1.99 3.16
N SER A 86 -3.60 2.33 3.51
CA SER A 86 -2.61 1.34 3.97
C SER A 86 -1.51 2.00 4.81
N ASN A 87 -0.63 1.21 5.39
CA ASN A 87 0.55 1.68 6.09
C ASN A 87 1.71 1.94 5.14
N ILE A 88 2.53 2.93 5.49
CA ILE A 88 3.86 3.11 4.90
C ILE A 88 4.88 2.54 5.90
N VAL A 89 5.75 1.67 5.41
CA VAL A 89 6.77 0.96 6.19
C VAL A 89 8.16 1.16 5.56
N ASP A 90 9.20 0.76 6.29
CA ASP A 90 10.61 0.90 5.90
C ASP A 90 11.08 2.35 5.66
N CYS A 91 10.47 3.31 6.35
CA CYS A 91 10.97 4.67 6.48
C CYS A 91 10.60 5.23 7.86
N ALA A 92 11.28 6.30 8.28
CA ALA A 92 10.85 7.02 9.49
C ALA A 92 9.53 7.75 9.20
N PRO A 93 8.59 7.86 10.17
CA PRO A 93 7.35 8.60 9.98
C PRO A 93 7.56 10.06 9.55
N GLU A 94 8.67 10.67 9.95
CA GLU A 94 9.05 12.05 9.63
C GLU A 94 9.48 12.22 8.16
N ASP A 95 9.90 11.14 7.50
CA ASP A 95 10.30 11.17 6.09
C ASP A 95 9.08 11.19 5.15
N VAL A 96 7.93 10.71 5.63
CA VAL A 96 6.70 10.62 4.83
C VAL A 96 6.18 12.03 4.52
N ARG A 97 5.84 12.25 3.25
CA ARG A 97 5.26 13.49 2.74
C ARG A 97 4.19 13.23 1.70
N VAL A 98 3.25 14.16 1.56
CA VAL A 98 2.31 14.15 0.42
C VAL A 98 3.08 14.21 -0.90
N GLY A 99 2.65 13.42 -1.88
CA GLY A 99 3.32 13.24 -3.17
C GLY A 99 4.57 12.35 -3.13
N MET A 100 4.87 11.70 -1.99
CA MET A 100 5.93 10.67 -1.96
C MET A 100 5.52 9.48 -2.83
N ALA A 101 6.40 9.09 -3.77
CA ALA A 101 6.22 7.88 -4.56
C ALA A 101 6.41 6.62 -3.68
N VAL A 102 5.50 5.65 -3.83
CA VAL A 102 5.50 4.41 -3.06
C VAL A 102 5.22 3.20 -3.96
N ARG A 103 5.63 2.03 -3.50
CA ARG A 103 5.32 0.74 -4.12
C ARG A 103 4.77 -0.24 -3.08
N VAL A 104 3.82 -1.07 -3.49
CA VAL A 104 3.27 -2.14 -2.66
C VAL A 104 4.35 -3.16 -2.34
N ASP A 105 4.35 -3.58 -1.08
CA ASP A 105 5.13 -4.68 -0.55
C ASP A 105 4.22 -5.53 0.33
N HIS A 106 3.89 -6.73 -0.15
CA HIS A 106 2.96 -7.62 0.53
C HIS A 106 3.66 -8.29 1.71
N ARG A 107 3.16 -8.07 2.93
CA ARG A 107 3.78 -8.61 4.14
C ARG A 107 2.80 -9.46 4.94
N LEU A 108 3.30 -10.60 5.42
CA LEU A 108 2.55 -11.43 6.35
C LEU A 108 2.47 -10.72 7.72
N ARG A 109 1.25 -10.54 8.23
CA ARG A 109 0.91 -9.93 9.52
C ARG A 109 -0.30 -10.66 10.06
N ASP A 110 -0.21 -11.16 11.30
CA ASP A 110 -1.23 -12.02 11.92
C ASP A 110 -1.80 -13.11 10.97
N GLY A 111 -0.91 -13.83 10.27
CA GLY A 111 -1.29 -14.89 9.32
C GLY A 111 -1.97 -14.42 8.03
N ARG A 112 -2.05 -13.10 7.79
CA ARG A 112 -2.67 -12.49 6.60
C ARG A 112 -1.63 -11.76 5.77
N LEU A 113 -1.70 -11.91 4.45
CA LEU A 113 -0.85 -11.15 3.53
C LEU A 113 -1.48 -9.76 3.32
N LEU A 114 -0.89 -8.73 3.91
CA LEU A 114 -1.37 -7.35 3.82
C LEU A 114 -0.61 -6.57 2.75
N PRO A 115 -1.28 -5.77 1.90
CA PRO A 115 -0.62 -4.87 0.96
C PRO A 115 -0.13 -3.61 1.70
N LEU A 116 1.10 -3.63 2.20
CA LEU A 116 1.75 -2.45 2.78
C LEU A 116 2.49 -1.67 1.69
N PHE A 117 2.93 -0.45 1.97
CA PHE A 117 3.68 0.36 1.01
C PHE A 117 5.05 0.74 1.54
N VAL A 118 6.05 0.74 0.68
CA VAL A 118 7.40 1.24 0.95
C VAL A 118 7.70 2.42 0.03
N PRO A 119 8.58 3.36 0.41
CA PRO A 119 9.06 4.37 -0.53
C PRO A 119 9.57 3.73 -1.81
N ALA A 120 9.08 4.19 -2.95
CA ALA A 120 9.66 3.81 -4.23
C ALA A 120 11.02 4.50 -4.29
N SER A 121 12.11 3.72 -4.30
CA SER A 121 13.47 4.26 -4.41
C SER A 121 13.49 5.25 -5.58
N SER A 122 13.65 6.53 -5.27
CA SER A 122 14.10 7.47 -6.29
C SER A 122 15.50 6.98 -6.66
N GLY A 123 15.81 6.81 -7.94
CA GLY A 123 17.19 6.53 -8.36
C GLY A 123 18.14 7.47 -7.60
N ALA A 124 19.19 6.89 -6.99
CA ALA A 124 20.09 7.58 -6.09
C ALA A 124 20.51 8.96 -6.64
N GLY A 125 20.42 9.99 -5.80
CA GLY A 125 20.68 11.37 -6.20
C GLY A 125 20.87 12.32 -5.03
N SER A 126 22.03 12.21 -4.40
CA SER A 126 22.69 13.17 -3.48
C SER A 126 22.09 13.36 -2.08
N ALA A 127 22.83 12.79 -1.12
CA ALA A 127 22.99 13.36 0.20
C ALA A 127 23.54 14.79 0.09
N ALA A 128 22.79 15.76 0.60
CA ALA A 128 23.35 16.99 1.12
C ALA A 128 23.28 16.92 2.65
N SER A 129 24.45 16.70 3.24
CA SER A 129 24.74 16.91 4.65
C SER A 129 24.27 18.31 5.07
N HIS A 130 23.47 18.39 6.13
CA HIS A 130 23.25 19.64 6.85
C HIS A 130 24.40 19.80 7.86
N PRO A 131 25.34 20.75 7.69
CA PRO A 131 26.34 21.01 8.71
C PRO A 131 25.66 21.72 9.88
N GLY A 132 25.93 21.23 11.09
CA GLY A 132 25.52 21.91 12.32
C GLY A 132 26.05 23.35 12.38
N GLY A 133 25.19 24.27 12.81
CA GLY A 133 25.56 25.62 13.21
C GLY A 133 24.91 25.93 14.55
N LYS A 134 25.73 25.95 15.61
CA LYS A 134 25.38 26.48 16.93
C LYS A 134 25.29 28.00 16.86
N THR A 135 24.30 28.56 17.55
CA THR A 135 24.44 29.71 18.47
C THR A 135 23.29 29.64 19.46
#